data_AF-A0A7S1RCQ3-F1
#
_entry.id   AF-A0A7S1RCQ3-F1
#
_cell.length_a   1.000
_cell.length_b   1.000
_cell.length_c   1.000
_cell.angle_alpha   90.00
_cell.angle_beta   90.00
_cell.angle_gamma   90.00
#
_symmetry.space_group_name_H-M   'P 1'
#
loop_
_entity.id
_entity.type
_entity.pdbx_description
1 polymer ?
#
loop_
_entity_poly.entity_id
_entity_poly.type
_entity_poly.pdbx_seq_one_letter_code
_entity_poly.pdbx_strand_id
1 'polypeptide(L)'
;EEEEEKEDEEMEAQEPPKVKLTEEEKALWFRKAPVPDLSAHALGTSFMNFSIPEKDEEAFDEVRYEWWKSAKCKDYMKQWIRDRKLTIRVEDLQPSEWFHAKWKDWQKTLQAWHSKQNQYKATETKKALLVAKKQATREAKKKAAAEKAAAAAKAKEAKEGEEKNGEDKKSEEKGEEKADGQDVAMGAAPEEEQDGDEAE
;
A
#
# COMPACT_ATOMS: atom_id res chain seq x y z
N GLU A 1 -29.48 64.02 -66.83
CA GLU A 1 -28.46 65.00 -66.47
C GLU A 1 -28.83 65.55 -65.11
N GLU A 2 -27.91 65.46 -64.14
CA GLU A 2 -27.99 66.09 -62.81
C GLU A 2 -28.66 65.34 -61.64
N GLU A 3 -28.57 64.01 -61.55
CA GLU A 3 -28.86 63.32 -60.27
C GLU A 3 -27.98 62.09 -59.95
N GLU A 4 -26.99 61.75 -60.79
CA GLU A 4 -26.18 60.53 -60.64
C GLU A 4 -24.70 60.81 -60.30
N GLU A 5 -24.35 62.07 -60.02
CA GLU A 5 -22.94 62.51 -59.86
C GLU A 5 -22.64 63.09 -58.45
N LYS A 6 -23.46 62.77 -57.44
CA LYS A 6 -23.29 63.28 -56.05
C LYS A 6 -23.14 62.23 -54.97
N GLU A 7 -23.15 60.94 -55.29
CA GLU A 7 -23.09 59.88 -54.28
C GLU A 7 -21.75 59.11 -54.26
N ASP A 8 -20.79 59.48 -55.11
CA ASP A 8 -19.50 58.77 -55.27
C ASP A 8 -18.27 59.59 -54.78
N GLU A 9 -18.47 60.54 -53.85
CA GLU A 9 -17.36 61.35 -53.30
C GLU A 9 -17.24 61.33 -51.76
N GLU A 10 -18.11 60.62 -51.02
CA GLU A 10 -18.09 60.63 -49.53
C GLU A 10 -17.69 59.32 -48.87
N MET A 11 -17.25 58.31 -49.62
CA MET A 11 -16.53 57.15 -49.06
C MET A 11 -15.02 57.26 -49.29
N GLU A 12 -14.45 58.41 -48.92
CA GLU A 12 -13.02 58.50 -48.62
C GLU A 12 -12.70 57.51 -47.49
N ALA A 13 -12.15 56.36 -47.91
CA ALA A 13 -11.08 55.63 -47.23
C ALA A 13 -10.86 56.02 -45.77
N GLN A 14 -11.68 55.48 -44.86
CA GLN A 14 -11.23 55.27 -43.49
C GLN A 14 -10.08 54.26 -43.56
N GLU A 15 -8.86 54.76 -43.70
CA GLU A 15 -7.66 53.95 -43.52
C GLU A 15 -7.81 53.21 -42.18
N PRO A 16 -7.62 51.87 -42.16
CA PRO A 16 -7.76 51.11 -40.93
C PRO A 16 -6.82 51.72 -39.88
N PRO A 17 -7.26 51.89 -38.62
CA PRO A 17 -6.48 52.55 -37.59
C PRO A 17 -5.09 51.90 -37.52
N LYS A 18 -4.07 52.69 -37.85
CA LYS A 18 -2.65 52.29 -37.77
C LYS A 18 -2.34 52.06 -36.29
N VAL A 19 -2.56 50.84 -35.82
CA VAL A 19 -2.19 50.38 -34.48
C VAL A 19 -0.67 50.52 -34.37
N LYS A 20 -0.21 51.62 -33.77
CA LYS A 20 1.19 51.81 -33.45
C LYS A 20 1.47 50.95 -32.22
N LEU A 21 2.06 49.78 -32.45
CA LEU A 21 2.62 48.95 -31.38
C LEU A 21 3.48 49.86 -30.48
N THR A 22 3.12 49.91 -29.20
CA THR A 22 3.90 50.61 -28.18
C THR A 22 5.32 50.01 -28.12
N GLU A 23 6.29 50.77 -27.62
CA GLU A 23 7.68 50.29 -27.53
C GLU A 23 7.77 48.99 -26.68
N GLU A 24 6.90 48.86 -25.68
CA GLU A 24 6.75 47.67 -24.85
C GLU A 24 6.25 46.45 -25.65
N GLU A 25 5.28 46.65 -26.55
CA GLU A 25 4.75 45.57 -27.40
C GLU A 25 5.74 45.13 -28.48
N LYS A 26 6.58 46.03 -28.99
CA LYS A 26 7.66 45.67 -29.93
C LYS A 26 8.78 44.86 -29.28
N ALA A 27 8.97 44.99 -27.97
CA ALA A 27 9.92 44.18 -27.21
C ALA A 27 9.38 42.78 -26.88
N LEU A 28 8.07 42.55 -27.01
CA LEU A 28 7.44 41.24 -26.76
C LEU A 28 7.56 40.35 -28.00
N TRP A 29 8.56 39.47 -27.99
CA TRP A 29 8.75 38.44 -29.03
C TRP A 29 7.70 37.34 -28.98
N PHE A 30 7.13 37.09 -27.79
CA PHE A 30 6.14 36.04 -27.56
C PHE A 30 4.84 36.64 -27.03
N ARG A 31 3.73 36.30 -27.66
CA ARG A 31 2.39 36.66 -27.19
C ARG A 31 2.13 36.01 -25.83
N LYS A 32 1.74 36.81 -24.83
CA LYS A 32 1.24 36.29 -23.56
C LYS A 32 -0.25 35.96 -23.69
N ALA A 33 -0.59 34.68 -23.79
CA ALA A 33 -1.97 34.25 -23.72
C ALA A 33 -2.45 34.18 -22.26
N PRO A 34 -3.71 34.53 -21.96
CA PRO A 34 -4.27 34.38 -20.61
C PRO A 34 -4.42 32.90 -20.21
N VAL A 35 -4.60 32.02 -21.19
CA VAL A 35 -4.66 30.58 -21.01
C VAL A 35 -3.39 29.96 -21.60
N PRO A 36 -2.61 29.21 -20.82
CA PRO A 36 -1.44 28.51 -21.34
C PRO A 36 -1.86 27.32 -22.21
N ASP A 37 -1.10 27.05 -23.28
CA ASP A 37 -1.39 25.96 -24.23
C ASP A 37 -1.13 24.56 -23.64
N LEU A 38 -0.22 24.46 -22.67
CA LEU A 38 0.13 23.22 -21.98
C LEU A 38 -0.19 23.34 -20.49
N SER A 39 -0.64 22.23 -19.90
CA SER A 39 -0.75 22.14 -18.44
C SER A 39 0.64 22.26 -17.80
N ALA A 40 0.69 22.76 -16.57
CA ALA A 40 1.96 22.87 -15.84
C ALA A 40 2.67 21.51 -15.69
N HIS A 41 1.89 20.43 -15.55
CA HIS A 41 2.40 19.07 -15.49
C HIS A 41 3.04 18.63 -16.82
N ALA A 42 2.33 18.77 -17.94
CA ALA A 42 2.84 18.39 -19.25
C ALA A 42 4.12 19.17 -19.60
N LEU A 43 4.13 20.48 -19.31
CA LEU A 43 5.31 21.32 -19.51
C LEU A 43 6.46 20.87 -18.60
N GLY A 44 6.19 20.56 -17.32
CA GLY A 44 7.19 20.12 -16.34
C GLY A 44 7.88 18.80 -16.66
N THR A 45 7.21 17.89 -17.36
CA THR A 45 7.81 16.61 -17.79
C THR A 45 8.60 16.75 -19.10
N SER A 46 8.18 17.62 -20.02
CA SER A 46 8.77 17.68 -21.37
C SER A 46 9.82 18.77 -21.59
N PHE A 47 9.83 19.85 -20.79
CA PHE A 47 10.65 21.03 -21.08
C PHE A 47 12.16 20.78 -21.12
N MET A 48 12.64 19.73 -20.44
CA MET A 48 14.06 19.35 -20.47
C MET A 48 14.48 18.73 -21.81
N ASN A 49 13.53 18.22 -22.58
CA ASN A 49 13.75 17.55 -23.87
C ASN A 49 13.61 18.52 -25.05
N PHE A 50 13.37 19.81 -24.81
CA PHE A 50 13.24 20.79 -25.88
C PHE A 50 14.62 21.18 -26.40
N SER A 51 14.83 20.98 -27.70
CA SER A 51 16.00 21.41 -28.44
C SER A 51 15.61 22.37 -29.56
N ILE A 52 16.60 23.04 -30.14
CA ILE A 52 16.43 23.78 -31.38
C ILE A 52 16.88 22.86 -32.52
N PRO A 53 16.17 22.86 -33.66
CA PRO A 53 16.54 22.00 -34.76
C PRO A 53 17.97 22.21 -35.24
N GLU A 54 18.74 21.13 -35.30
CA GLU A 54 20.09 21.11 -35.84
C GLU A 54 20.11 20.37 -37.19
N LYS A 55 20.75 20.96 -38.19
CA LYS A 55 20.77 20.44 -39.56
C LYS A 55 21.28 18.99 -39.61
N ASP A 56 22.31 18.70 -38.83
CA ASP A 56 23.03 17.42 -38.87
C ASP A 56 22.36 16.31 -38.04
N GLU A 57 21.64 16.66 -36.97
CA GLU A 57 21.02 15.68 -36.07
C GLU A 57 19.66 15.19 -36.57
N GLU A 58 18.92 16.07 -37.25
CA GLU A 58 17.51 15.83 -37.60
C GLU A 58 17.27 15.72 -39.12
N ALA A 59 18.34 15.67 -39.91
CA ALA A 59 18.33 15.48 -41.36
C ALA A 59 17.46 16.48 -42.15
N PHE A 60 17.41 17.74 -41.69
CA PHE A 60 16.74 18.82 -42.42
C PHE A 60 17.60 19.32 -43.60
N ASP A 61 16.98 19.56 -44.76
CA ASP A 61 17.66 20.15 -45.93
C ASP A 61 18.20 21.56 -45.63
N GLU A 62 17.41 22.39 -44.93
CA GLU A 62 17.77 23.74 -44.51
C GLU A 62 17.01 24.17 -43.25
N VAL A 63 17.71 24.79 -42.29
CA VAL A 63 17.10 25.44 -41.12
C VAL A 63 17.30 26.95 -41.22
N ARG A 64 16.21 27.67 -41.49
CA ARG A 64 16.21 29.14 -41.59
C ARG A 64 15.83 29.78 -40.26
N TYR A 65 16.72 30.63 -39.74
CA TYR A 65 16.49 31.36 -38.51
C TYR A 65 16.05 32.81 -38.82
N GLU A 66 14.74 33.02 -38.90
CA GLU A 66 14.16 34.28 -39.40
C GLU A 66 14.13 35.40 -38.34
N TRP A 67 14.05 35.03 -37.06
CA TRP A 67 13.89 35.98 -35.95
C TRP A 67 15.23 36.45 -35.37
N TRP A 68 16.19 35.54 -35.18
CA TRP A 68 17.55 35.82 -34.69
C TRP A 68 18.57 34.86 -35.30
N LYS A 69 19.87 35.19 -35.19
CA LYS A 69 20.95 34.28 -35.61
C LYS A 69 20.98 33.01 -34.75
N SER A 70 21.33 31.87 -35.34
CA SER A 70 21.34 30.53 -34.71
C SER A 70 21.92 30.51 -33.29
N ALA A 71 23.08 31.14 -33.04
CA ALA A 71 23.71 31.17 -31.72
C ALA A 71 22.80 31.81 -30.64
N LYS A 72 22.16 32.94 -30.94
CA LYS A 72 21.28 33.63 -30.00
C LYS A 72 20.02 32.82 -29.71
N CYS A 73 19.51 32.08 -30.69
CA CYS A 73 18.39 31.14 -30.47
C CYS A 73 18.81 30.02 -29.51
N LYS A 74 19.97 29.39 -29.74
CA LYS A 74 20.53 28.33 -28.86
C LYS A 74 20.71 28.82 -27.42
N ASP A 75 21.24 30.03 -27.25
CA ASP A 75 21.42 30.62 -25.92
C ASP A 75 20.09 30.95 -25.26
N TYR A 76 19.12 31.47 -26.00
CA TYR A 76 17.77 31.73 -25.49
C TYR A 76 17.10 30.45 -25.01
N MET A 77 17.13 29.36 -25.79
CA MET A 77 16.52 28.08 -25.38
C MET A 77 17.19 27.54 -24.12
N LYS A 78 18.53 27.57 -24.04
CA LYS A 78 19.26 27.15 -22.83
C LYS A 78 18.88 27.99 -21.61
N GLN A 79 18.73 29.30 -21.77
CA GLN A 79 18.33 30.18 -20.69
C GLN A 79 16.88 29.92 -20.28
N TRP A 80 15.97 29.77 -21.24
CA TRP A 80 14.57 29.43 -20.99
C TRP A 80 14.43 28.10 -20.22
N ILE A 81 15.16 27.06 -20.62
CA ILE A 81 15.18 25.78 -19.89
C ILE A 81 15.68 25.99 -18.46
N ARG A 82 16.76 26.76 -18.27
CA ARG A 82 17.31 27.04 -16.93
C ARG A 82 16.32 27.77 -16.03
N ASP A 83 15.66 28.79 -16.56
CA ASP A 83 14.66 29.57 -15.83
C ASP A 83 13.45 28.69 -15.45
N ARG A 84 13.07 27.75 -16.33
CA ARG A 84 12.03 26.76 -16.06
C ARG A 84 12.47 25.74 -14.99
N LYS A 85 13.72 25.29 -14.98
CA LYS A 85 14.26 24.43 -13.90
C LYS A 85 14.17 25.09 -12.52
N LEU A 86 14.28 26.42 -12.45
CA LEU A 86 14.20 27.17 -11.19
C LEU A 86 12.75 27.45 -10.75
N THR A 87 11.83 27.59 -11.70
CA THR A 87 10.45 28.07 -11.44
C THR A 87 9.41 26.96 -11.43
N ILE A 88 9.66 25.86 -12.13
CA ILE A 88 8.71 24.74 -12.25
C ILE A 88 9.09 23.64 -11.27
N ARG A 89 8.07 23.08 -10.61
CA ARG A 89 8.21 21.88 -9.79
C ARG A 89 8.56 20.69 -10.68
N VAL A 90 9.68 20.04 -10.39
CA VAL A 90 10.05 18.77 -11.04
C VAL A 90 9.29 17.65 -10.33
N GLU A 91 8.29 17.07 -11.01
CA GLU A 91 7.45 16.01 -10.45
C GLU A 91 8.13 14.62 -10.53
N ASP A 92 8.99 14.40 -11.52
CA ASP A 92 9.61 13.09 -11.80
C ASP A 92 10.94 12.85 -11.07
N LEU A 93 11.16 13.51 -9.93
CA LEU A 93 12.40 13.34 -9.17
C LEU A 93 12.42 11.98 -8.45
N GLN A 94 13.13 11.02 -9.03
CA GLN A 94 13.35 9.71 -8.41
C GLN A 94 14.45 9.78 -7.35
N PRO A 95 14.28 9.13 -6.18
CA PRO A 95 15.36 8.96 -5.23
C PRO A 95 16.56 8.28 -5.88
N SER A 96 17.77 8.73 -5.53
CA SER A 96 18.98 8.12 -6.07
C SER A 96 19.18 6.68 -5.57
N GLU A 97 20.02 5.93 -6.27
CA GLU A 97 20.38 4.56 -5.87
C GLU A 97 20.89 4.48 -4.42
N TRP A 98 21.63 5.50 -3.98
CA TRP A 98 22.08 5.63 -2.59
C TRP A 98 20.92 5.61 -1.58
N PHE A 99 19.82 6.30 -1.88
CA PHE A 99 18.64 6.32 -1.03
C PHE A 99 17.98 4.94 -0.99
N HIS A 100 17.83 4.29 -2.14
CA HIS A 100 17.26 2.94 -2.20
C HIS A 100 18.11 1.91 -1.45
N ALA A 101 19.44 2.02 -1.51
CA ALA A 101 20.33 1.17 -0.73
C ALA A 101 20.12 1.37 0.78
N LYS A 102 20.12 2.62 1.25
CA LYS A 102 19.88 2.94 2.67
C LYS A 102 18.48 2.53 3.13
N TRP A 103 17.48 2.70 2.29
CA TRP A 103 16.12 2.27 2.57
C TRP A 103 16.03 0.76 2.78
N LYS A 104 16.69 -0.03 1.91
CA LYS A 104 16.75 -1.50 2.04
C LYS A 104 17.45 -1.91 3.35
N ASP A 105 18.57 -1.27 3.69
CA ASP A 105 19.30 -1.55 4.94
C ASP A 105 18.47 -1.22 6.19
N TRP A 106 17.74 -0.10 6.14
CA TRP A 106 16.84 0.29 7.21
C TRP A 106 15.69 -0.71 7.38
N GLN A 107 15.03 -1.10 6.28
CA GLN A 107 13.97 -2.11 6.28
C GLN A 107 14.46 -3.44 6.87
N LYS A 108 15.66 -3.91 6.49
CA LYS A 108 16.26 -5.13 7.07
C LYS A 108 16.45 -5.01 8.57
N THR A 109 16.98 -3.86 9.02
CA THR A 109 17.23 -3.61 10.45
C THR A 109 15.92 -3.58 11.25
N LEU A 110 14.90 -2.92 10.70
CA LEU A 110 13.57 -2.83 11.31
C LEU A 110 12.90 -4.21 11.41
N GLN A 111 12.96 -5.01 10.34
CA GLN A 111 12.44 -6.38 10.34
C GLN A 111 13.17 -7.28 11.35
N ALA A 112 14.49 -7.13 11.49
CA ALA A 112 15.27 -7.85 12.49
C ALA A 112 14.83 -7.50 13.92
N TRP A 113 14.58 -6.22 14.20
CA TRP A 113 14.09 -5.76 15.51
C TRP A 113 12.67 -6.26 15.80
N HIS A 114 11.76 -6.16 14.84
CA HIS A 114 10.40 -6.68 14.97
C HIS A 114 10.39 -8.19 15.23
N SER A 115 11.21 -8.94 14.48
CA SER A 115 11.37 -10.38 14.68
C SER A 115 11.86 -10.71 16.09
N LYS A 116 12.89 -10.01 16.57
CA LYS A 116 13.43 -10.22 17.92
C LYS A 116 12.42 -9.85 19.02
N GLN A 117 11.67 -8.78 18.83
CA GLN A 117 10.61 -8.39 19.76
C GLN A 117 9.49 -9.43 19.80
N ASN A 118 9.07 -9.94 18.64
CA ASN A 118 8.03 -10.95 18.55
C ASN A 118 8.49 -12.29 19.14
N GLN A 119 9.75 -12.67 18.92
CA GLN A 119 10.35 -13.84 19.57
C GLN A 119 10.34 -13.69 21.09
N TYR A 120 10.74 -12.54 21.63
CA TYR A 120 10.69 -12.30 23.07
C TYR A 120 9.27 -12.41 23.62
N LYS A 121 8.29 -11.73 23.00
CA LYS A 121 6.87 -11.83 23.37
C LYS A 121 6.38 -13.28 23.34
N ALA A 122 6.73 -14.03 22.30
CA ALA A 122 6.38 -15.45 22.18
C ALA A 122 7.04 -16.33 23.26
N THR A 123 8.26 -16.01 23.70
CA THR A 123 8.89 -16.73 24.81
C THR A 123 8.22 -16.45 26.14
N GLU A 124 7.81 -15.21 26.40
CA GLU A 124 7.11 -14.82 27.63
C GLU A 124 5.73 -15.46 27.70
N THR A 125 4.96 -15.46 26.60
CA THR A 125 3.68 -16.17 26.54
C THR A 125 3.85 -17.68 26.73
N LYS A 126 4.85 -18.30 26.09
CA LYS A 126 5.16 -19.73 26.30
C LYS A 126 5.51 -20.03 27.76
N LYS A 127 6.34 -19.20 28.41
CA LYS A 127 6.68 -19.37 29.84
C LYS A 127 5.43 -19.26 30.71
N ALA A 128 4.59 -18.24 30.50
CA ALA A 128 3.34 -18.07 31.24
C ALA A 128 2.41 -19.28 31.07
N LEU A 129 2.24 -19.77 29.84
CA LEU A 129 1.44 -20.96 29.55
C LEU A 129 2.01 -22.22 30.22
N LEU A 130 3.33 -22.40 30.23
CA LEU A 130 3.97 -23.55 30.89
C LEU A 130 3.80 -23.50 32.41
N VAL A 131 3.92 -22.32 33.03
CA VAL A 131 3.67 -22.14 34.47
C VAL A 131 2.20 -22.43 34.80
N ALA A 132 1.26 -21.89 34.02
CA ALA A 132 -0.17 -22.14 34.20
C ALA A 132 -0.51 -23.64 34.05
N LYS A 133 0.03 -24.31 33.04
CA LYS A 133 -0.16 -25.76 32.84
C LYS A 133 0.41 -26.59 34.01
N LYS A 134 1.61 -26.23 34.51
CA LYS A 134 2.21 -26.91 35.68
C LYS A 134 1.38 -26.71 36.94
N GLN A 135 0.88 -25.51 37.19
CA GLN A 135 0.00 -25.22 38.33
C GLN A 135 -1.31 -25.99 38.24
N ALA A 136 -2.01 -25.93 37.09
CA ALA A 136 -3.25 -26.67 36.86
C ALA A 136 -3.06 -28.19 37.04
N THR A 137 -1.95 -28.75 36.54
CA THR A 137 -1.64 -30.19 36.71
C THR A 137 -1.38 -30.54 38.18
N ARG A 138 -0.66 -29.68 38.93
CA ARG A 138 -0.39 -29.90 40.36
C ARG A 138 -1.67 -29.83 41.18
N GLU A 139 -2.56 -28.90 40.86
CA GLU A 139 -3.87 -28.76 41.53
C GLU A 139 -4.80 -29.92 41.19
N ALA A 140 -4.86 -30.37 39.94
CA ALA A 140 -5.62 -31.55 39.54
C ALA A 140 -5.13 -32.81 40.26
N LYS A 141 -3.80 -33.01 40.34
CA LYS A 141 -3.21 -34.13 41.11
C LYS A 141 -3.53 -34.06 42.60
N LYS A 142 -3.48 -32.87 43.20
CA LYS A 142 -3.86 -32.67 44.62
C LYS A 142 -5.34 -32.97 44.86
N LYS A 143 -6.24 -32.49 43.99
CA LYS A 143 -7.68 -32.77 44.09
C LYS A 143 -7.97 -34.26 43.93
N ALA A 144 -7.38 -34.92 42.92
CA ALA A 144 -7.55 -36.36 42.72
C ALA A 144 -7.00 -37.20 43.88
N ALA A 145 -5.88 -36.79 44.49
CA ALA A 145 -5.33 -37.47 45.68
C ALA A 145 -6.22 -37.28 46.91
N ALA A 146 -6.75 -36.08 47.13
CA ALA A 146 -7.67 -35.79 48.23
C ALA A 146 -8.99 -36.56 48.08
N GLU A 147 -9.52 -36.66 46.86
CA GLU A 147 -10.76 -37.40 46.57
C GLU A 147 -10.57 -38.92 46.76
N LYS A 148 -9.44 -39.48 46.31
CA LYS A 148 -9.09 -40.89 46.59
C LYS A 148 -8.90 -41.16 48.08
N ALA A 149 -8.29 -40.24 48.83
CA ALA A 149 -8.14 -40.39 50.27
C ALA A 149 -9.48 -40.32 51.01
N ALA A 150 -10.38 -39.42 50.59
CA ALA A 150 -11.73 -39.31 51.15
C ALA A 150 -12.60 -40.54 50.82
N ALA A 151 -12.51 -41.08 49.60
CA ALA A 151 -13.20 -42.30 49.21
C ALA A 151 -12.68 -43.53 50.01
N ALA A 152 -11.37 -43.62 50.23
CA ALA A 152 -10.77 -44.69 51.04
C ALA A 152 -11.16 -44.60 52.52
N ALA A 153 -11.31 -43.39 53.07
CA ALA A 153 -11.79 -43.19 54.44
C ALA A 153 -13.27 -43.61 54.59
N LYS A 154 -14.14 -43.20 53.65
CA LYS A 154 -15.55 -43.61 53.65
C LYS A 154 -15.75 -45.11 53.46
N ALA A 155 -14.91 -45.76 52.64
CA ALA A 155 -14.97 -47.22 52.46
C ALA A 155 -14.51 -48.00 53.71
N LYS A 156 -13.64 -47.41 54.55
CA LYS A 156 -13.28 -47.99 55.85
C LYS A 156 -14.38 -47.82 56.89
N GLU A 157 -15.03 -46.66 56.96
CA GLU A 157 -16.18 -46.46 57.86
C GLU A 157 -17.40 -47.31 57.48
N ALA A 158 -17.64 -47.56 56.18
CA ALA A 158 -18.71 -48.46 55.75
C ALA A 158 -18.45 -49.94 56.12
N LYS A 159 -17.19 -50.38 56.19
CA LYS A 159 -16.85 -51.75 56.62
C LYS A 159 -16.89 -51.95 58.14
N GLU A 160 -16.78 -50.89 58.93
CA GLU A 160 -16.89 -50.96 60.40
C GLU A 160 -18.35 -50.87 60.89
N GLY A 161 -19.28 -50.42 60.03
CA GLY A 161 -20.73 -50.45 60.27
C GLY A 161 -21.42 -51.77 59.91
N GLU A 162 -20.75 -52.67 59.18
CA GLU A 162 -21.30 -53.94 58.67
C GLU A 162 -20.67 -55.18 59.35
N GLU A 163 -20.35 -55.08 60.65
CA GLU A 163 -19.99 -56.25 61.49
C GLU A 163 -20.91 -56.36 62.71
N LYS A 164 -22.15 -55.88 62.57
CA LYS A 164 -23.25 -56.04 63.54
C LYS A 164 -24.61 -56.25 62.88
N ASN A 165 -24.71 -57.05 61.81
CA ASN A 165 -25.97 -57.73 61.49
C ASN A 165 -25.80 -58.85 60.46
N GLY A 166 -26.30 -60.04 60.75
CA GLY A 166 -26.93 -60.89 59.72
C GLY A 166 -26.15 -62.10 59.20
N GLU A 167 -26.06 -63.14 60.01
CA GLU A 167 -26.10 -64.54 59.56
C GLU A 167 -27.50 -64.84 58.95
N ASP A 168 -27.52 -65.76 57.96
CA ASP A 168 -28.66 -66.58 57.48
C ASP A 168 -29.37 -66.21 56.15
N LYS A 169 -29.14 -67.13 55.18
CA LYS A 169 -30.05 -67.74 54.19
C LYS A 169 -30.55 -67.03 52.90
N LYS A 170 -30.11 -67.65 51.79
CA LYS A 170 -30.89 -68.49 50.82
C LYS A 170 -31.61 -67.84 49.62
N SER A 171 -31.57 -68.64 48.53
CA SER A 171 -32.36 -68.71 47.26
C SER A 171 -31.94 -67.75 46.13
N GLU A 172 -31.44 -68.27 45.00
CA GLU A 172 -32.19 -68.67 43.76
C GLU A 172 -32.68 -67.43 43.00
N GLU A 173 -32.67 -67.29 41.67
CA GLU A 173 -32.29 -68.06 40.49
C GLU A 173 -32.40 -67.06 39.30
N LYS A 174 -31.64 -67.29 38.22
CA LYS A 174 -31.99 -67.04 36.79
C LYS A 174 -32.11 -65.64 36.17
N GLY A 175 -31.65 -65.59 34.91
CA GLY A 175 -32.03 -64.67 33.84
C GLY A 175 -30.86 -63.82 33.34
N GLU A 176 -30.10 -64.16 32.29
CA GLU A 176 -30.44 -64.00 30.84
C GLU A 176 -31.03 -62.61 30.54
N GLU A 177 -30.68 -61.84 29.50
CA GLU A 177 -29.81 -61.99 28.34
C GLU A 177 -29.68 -60.57 27.72
N LYS A 178 -28.54 -60.30 27.08
CA LYS A 178 -28.32 -59.51 25.86
C LYS A 178 -28.78 -58.04 25.67
N ALA A 179 -27.92 -57.39 24.88
CA ALA A 179 -28.22 -56.48 23.77
C ALA A 179 -28.66 -55.06 24.15
N ASP A 180 -28.39 -54.02 23.38
CA ASP A 180 -27.58 -53.77 22.19
C ASP A 180 -27.73 -52.25 21.93
N GLY A 181 -26.75 -51.65 21.27
CA GLY A 181 -26.92 -50.34 20.65
C GLY A 181 -26.94 -49.15 21.62
N GLN A 182 -26.63 -47.94 21.21
CA GLN A 182 -26.47 -47.42 19.87
C GLN A 182 -25.74 -46.07 19.96
N ASP A 183 -25.03 -45.73 18.88
CA ASP A 183 -24.78 -44.41 18.25
C ASP A 183 -24.64 -43.12 19.12
N VAL A 184 -23.90 -42.07 18.74
CA VAL A 184 -23.82 -41.43 17.43
C VAL A 184 -22.55 -40.59 17.33
N ALA A 185 -22.06 -40.52 16.10
CA ALA A 185 -21.14 -39.54 15.59
C ALA A 185 -21.69 -38.10 15.60
N MET A 186 -20.81 -37.13 15.77
CA MET A 186 -20.83 -35.80 15.13
C MET A 186 -19.47 -35.16 15.48
N GLY A 187 -18.54 -34.89 14.56
CA GLY A 187 -18.72 -34.21 13.30
C GLY A 187 -18.51 -32.72 13.51
N ALA A 188 -17.28 -32.23 13.30
CA ALA A 188 -17.00 -30.82 13.02
C ALA A 188 -15.62 -30.68 12.36
N ALA A 189 -15.64 -30.39 11.05
CA ALA A 189 -14.55 -29.83 10.25
C ALA A 189 -14.23 -28.38 10.69
N PRO A 190 -13.14 -27.75 10.20
CA PRO A 190 -13.08 -27.20 8.82
C PRO A 190 -11.70 -27.51 8.13
N GLU A 191 -11.57 -27.73 6.81
CA GLU A 191 -11.78 -26.81 5.65
C GLU A 191 -10.95 -25.51 5.76
N GLU A 192 -10.24 -24.95 4.78
CA GLU A 192 -9.45 -25.31 3.59
C GLU A 192 -8.62 -24.02 3.28
N GLU A 193 -7.85 -23.99 2.18
CA GLU A 193 -7.07 -22.90 1.54
C GLU A 193 -5.58 -22.90 1.90
N GLN A 194 -4.70 -23.57 1.14
CA GLN A 194 -4.21 -23.39 -0.25
C GLN A 194 -3.51 -22.06 -0.52
N ASP A 195 -2.22 -22.16 -0.85
CA ASP A 195 -1.44 -21.39 -1.84
C ASP A 195 0.01 -21.91 -1.65
N GLY A 196 0.69 -22.57 -2.59
CA GLY A 196 0.89 -22.21 -3.98
C GLY A 196 2.39 -21.90 -4.13
N ASP A 197 3.23 -22.93 -4.30
CA ASP A 197 4.66 -22.77 -4.63
C ASP A 197 4.95 -23.48 -5.95
N GLU A 198 4.85 -22.68 -7.00
CA GLU A 198 5.35 -22.92 -8.33
C GLU A 198 6.77 -22.34 -8.37
N ALA A 199 7.78 -23.19 -8.54
CA ALA A 199 9.16 -22.77 -8.75
C ALA A 199 9.69 -23.51 -9.99
N GLU A 200 9.79 -22.73 -11.06
CA GLU A 200 10.62 -22.95 -12.25
C GLU A 200 12.10 -22.63 -11.94
#